data_AF-A0A947NHC9-F1
#
_entry.id   AF-A0A947NHC9-F1
#
_cell.length_a   1.000
_cell.length_b   1.000
_cell.length_c   1.000
_cell.angle_alpha   90.00
_cell.angle_beta   90.00
_cell.angle_gamma   90.00
#
_symmetry.space_group_name_H-M   'P 1'
#
loop_
_entity.id
_entity.type
_entity.pdbx_description
1 polymer ?
#
loop_
_entity_poly.entity_id
_entity_poly.type
_entity_poly.pdbx_seq_one_letter_code
_entity_poly.pdbx_strand_id
1 'polypeptide(L)'
;MIARYADRWIWVMDGDNDRGILSYNEALPWSEALIERHADRWDWEGLSSNEFLPWSEKLIEHYVDRWNWDGFLGLSQNETLPWSEKLIARYADRWNWRHLSFNKSLPWSEALIDHFSDRWGWSWLCLNKALPWSEALIARYATRWDWKSLSCCIALPWSEALIARYADRWDWGYLSGNETLPWSEALIMRYSDRWHWGGGGRNTIQKMGLSGNKSLPWSEALIERYVDRWDWDYLSGNETLPWSEALILHYSDRWSWGQYGFSRNQGLPWSEALIERYVDRWDWYELSSNTALPWSEALIEHFADQWKWNRLAWNTSFPWSERLVEKYWGRIDRDNNAFQVKDISSEFPIFRCAGEKDLSCFNLTRQQVEELLEWCFGQSLGK
;
A
#
# COMPACT_ATOMS: atom_id res chain seq x y z
N MET A 1 7.08 -31.91 -11.41
CA MET A 1 8.22 -32.21 -10.51
C MET A 1 9.51 -32.16 -11.34
N ILE A 2 10.43 -31.22 -11.08
CA ILE A 2 11.68 -31.09 -11.85
C ILE A 2 12.77 -31.95 -11.20
N ALA A 3 13.37 -32.86 -11.96
CA ALA A 3 14.58 -33.57 -11.54
C ALA A 3 15.75 -33.15 -12.43
N ARG A 4 16.83 -32.66 -11.82
CA ARG A 4 18.10 -32.35 -12.49
C ARG A 4 18.84 -33.65 -12.74
N TYR A 5 18.98 -34.05 -14.00
CA TYR A 5 19.83 -35.17 -14.40
C TYR A 5 20.87 -34.71 -15.43
N ALA A 6 22.14 -34.82 -15.06
CA ALA A 6 23.30 -34.82 -15.96
C ALA A 6 23.19 -33.85 -17.16
N ASP A 7 23.19 -32.55 -16.86
CA ASP A 7 23.29 -31.45 -17.83
C ASP A 7 22.07 -31.25 -18.75
N ARG A 8 20.90 -31.81 -18.42
CA ARG A 8 19.66 -31.58 -19.16
C ARG A 8 18.48 -31.30 -18.23
N TRP A 9 17.77 -30.20 -18.51
CA TRP A 9 16.46 -29.92 -17.94
C TRP A 9 15.41 -30.74 -18.72
N ILE A 10 14.74 -31.68 -18.05
CA ILE A 10 13.68 -32.49 -18.66
C ILE A 10 12.34 -31.90 -18.24
N TRP A 11 11.53 -31.55 -19.25
CA TRP A 11 10.15 -31.14 -19.08
C TRP A 11 9.31 -32.37 -18.70
N VAL A 12 8.89 -32.49 -17.44
CA VAL A 12 7.83 -33.42 -17.07
C VAL A 12 6.51 -32.73 -17.39
N MET A 13 5.97 -33.04 -18.57
CA MET A 13 4.70 -32.50 -19.05
C MET A 13 3.55 -33.31 -18.44
N ASP A 14 2.89 -32.76 -17.42
CA ASP A 14 1.57 -33.21 -16.99
C ASP A 14 0.57 -32.06 -17.20
N GLY A 15 -0.10 -32.06 -18.36
CA GLY A 15 -1.24 -31.19 -18.67
C GLY A 15 -0.90 -29.76 -19.15
N ASP A 16 -1.80 -29.20 -19.95
CA ASP A 16 -1.69 -27.87 -20.59
C ASP A 16 -1.62 -26.67 -19.61
N ASN A 17 -1.70 -26.89 -18.29
CA ASN A 17 -1.67 -25.83 -17.28
C ASN A 17 -0.27 -25.44 -16.77
N ASP A 18 0.79 -26.23 -17.07
CA ASP A 18 2.13 -26.01 -16.49
C ASP A 18 3.10 -25.23 -17.40
N ARG A 19 2.66 -24.80 -18.59
CA ARG A 19 3.53 -24.12 -19.58
C ARG A 19 4.11 -22.78 -19.09
N GLY A 20 3.49 -22.15 -18.09
CA GLY A 20 3.90 -20.85 -17.56
C GLY A 20 5.04 -20.91 -16.55
N ILE A 21 5.03 -21.86 -15.60
CA ILE A 21 5.82 -21.78 -14.36
C ILE A 21 7.33 -21.63 -14.62
N LEU A 22 7.86 -22.32 -15.63
CA LEU A 22 9.29 -22.27 -15.93
C LEU A 22 9.73 -20.98 -16.61
N SER A 23 8.86 -20.34 -17.40
CA SER A 23 9.18 -19.08 -18.07
C SER A 23 9.40 -17.92 -17.10
N TYR A 24 8.84 -18.00 -15.89
CA TYR A 24 9.05 -17.02 -14.80
C TYR A 24 10.21 -17.37 -13.87
N ASN A 25 10.87 -18.52 -14.07
CA ASN A 25 11.80 -19.04 -13.09
C ASN A 25 13.14 -18.29 -13.11
N GLU A 26 13.43 -17.56 -12.04
CA GLU A 26 14.64 -16.75 -11.88
C GLU A 26 15.93 -17.59 -11.72
N ALA A 27 15.80 -18.83 -11.24
CA ALA A 27 16.92 -19.71 -10.91
C ALA A 27 17.40 -20.57 -12.10
N LEU A 28 16.72 -20.50 -13.24
CA LEU A 28 17.20 -21.18 -14.45
C LEU A 28 18.45 -20.50 -15.00
N PRO A 29 19.39 -21.27 -15.58
CA PRO A 29 20.59 -20.71 -16.20
C PRO A 29 20.25 -20.11 -17.56
N TRP A 30 19.54 -18.99 -17.55
CA TRP A 30 19.06 -18.32 -18.76
C TRP A 30 20.24 -17.97 -19.68
N SER A 31 20.10 -18.40 -20.93
CA SER A 31 21.04 -18.12 -22.02
C SER A 31 20.24 -18.07 -23.32
N GLU A 32 20.70 -17.33 -24.32
CA GLU A 32 20.04 -17.29 -25.63
C GLU A 32 19.89 -18.70 -26.22
N ALA A 33 20.91 -19.57 -26.03
CA ALA A 33 20.88 -20.96 -26.45
C ALA A 33 19.80 -21.81 -25.73
N LEU A 34 19.53 -21.57 -24.45
CA LEU A 34 18.45 -22.25 -23.71
C LEU A 34 17.08 -21.83 -24.23
N ILE A 35 16.91 -20.53 -24.51
CA ILE A 35 15.68 -19.98 -25.08
C ILE A 35 15.44 -20.61 -26.46
N GLU A 36 16.46 -20.59 -27.33
CA GLU A 36 16.39 -21.11 -28.69
C GLU A 36 16.08 -22.61 -28.75
N ARG A 37 16.78 -23.42 -27.94
CA ARG A 37 16.59 -24.88 -27.92
C ARG A 37 15.14 -25.30 -27.60
N HIS A 38 14.41 -24.46 -26.88
CA HIS A 38 13.06 -24.76 -26.41
C HIS A 38 12.04 -23.69 -26.82
N ALA A 39 12.30 -22.93 -27.89
CA ALA A 39 11.50 -21.79 -28.31
C ALA A 39 9.99 -22.08 -28.42
N ASP A 40 9.61 -23.28 -28.88
CA ASP A 40 8.19 -23.68 -29.05
C ASP A 40 7.52 -24.22 -27.78
N ARG A 41 8.27 -24.34 -26.69
CA ARG A 41 7.78 -24.87 -25.40
C ARG A 41 7.63 -23.80 -24.33
N TRP A 42 8.30 -22.68 -24.49
CA TRP A 42 8.20 -21.57 -23.56
C TRP A 42 6.85 -20.89 -23.66
N ASP A 43 6.28 -20.54 -22.51
CA ASP A 43 5.29 -19.48 -22.42
C ASP A 43 5.99 -18.12 -22.62
N TRP A 44 5.73 -17.51 -23.78
CA TRP A 44 6.35 -16.24 -24.17
C TRP A 44 5.78 -15.04 -23.43
N GLU A 45 4.58 -15.12 -22.86
CA GLU A 45 4.08 -14.08 -21.96
C GLU A 45 4.94 -14.05 -20.70
N GLY A 46 5.19 -15.22 -20.09
CA GLY A 46 6.08 -15.29 -18.94
C GLY A 46 7.51 -14.88 -19.22
N LEU A 47 8.07 -15.29 -20.37
CA LEU A 47 9.41 -14.84 -20.76
C LEU A 47 9.47 -13.32 -20.97
N SER A 48 8.41 -12.68 -21.48
CA SER A 48 8.38 -11.24 -21.72
C SER A 48 8.51 -10.42 -20.43
N SER A 49 7.91 -10.90 -19.34
CA SER A 49 8.04 -10.30 -18.01
C SER A 49 9.28 -10.72 -17.22
N ASN A 50 10.05 -11.70 -17.72
CA ASN A 50 11.14 -12.27 -16.93
C ASN A 50 12.35 -11.32 -16.91
N GLU A 51 12.69 -10.84 -15.72
CA GLU A 51 13.76 -9.88 -15.50
C GLU A 51 15.17 -10.49 -15.58
N PHE A 52 15.28 -11.83 -15.52
CA PHE A 52 16.53 -12.59 -15.44
C PHE A 52 16.98 -13.16 -16.79
N LEU A 53 16.26 -12.88 -17.87
CA LEU A 53 16.72 -13.25 -19.20
C LEU A 53 17.97 -12.45 -19.60
N PRO A 54 18.84 -13.02 -20.45
CA PRO A 54 19.98 -12.29 -21.01
C PRO A 54 19.50 -11.33 -22.09
N TRP A 55 18.76 -10.29 -21.71
CA TRP A 55 18.15 -9.36 -22.65
C TRP A 55 19.21 -8.66 -23.51
N SER A 56 19.01 -8.76 -24.81
CA SER A 56 19.83 -8.09 -25.82
C SER A 56 18.91 -7.60 -26.94
N GLU A 57 19.29 -6.54 -27.66
CA GLU A 57 18.50 -6.08 -28.81
C GLU A 57 18.35 -7.21 -29.86
N LYS A 58 19.36 -8.08 -29.98
CA LYS A 58 19.34 -9.26 -30.87
C LYS A 58 18.31 -10.30 -30.43
N LEU A 59 18.22 -10.58 -29.13
CA LEU A 59 17.23 -11.52 -28.59
C LEU A 59 15.80 -10.99 -28.81
N ILE A 60 15.58 -9.69 -28.61
CA ILE A 60 14.30 -9.04 -28.87
C ILE A 60 13.94 -9.15 -30.37
N GLU A 61 14.90 -8.81 -31.25
CA GLU A 61 14.72 -8.87 -32.70
C GLU A 61 14.44 -10.28 -33.22
N HIS A 62 15.18 -11.28 -32.74
CA HIS A 62 15.07 -12.66 -33.23
C HIS A 62 13.68 -13.26 -32.97
N TYR A 63 13.05 -12.90 -31.85
CA TYR A 63 11.73 -13.40 -31.46
C TYR A 63 10.65 -12.33 -31.44
N VAL A 64 10.80 -11.30 -32.28
CA VAL A 64 9.94 -10.10 -32.33
C VAL A 64 8.44 -10.41 -32.33
N ASP A 65 8.00 -11.48 -33.02
CA ASP A 65 6.59 -11.86 -33.14
C ASP A 65 6.10 -12.81 -32.05
N ARG A 66 7.00 -13.33 -31.21
CA ARG A 66 6.63 -14.21 -30.09
C ARG A 66 6.49 -13.45 -28.78
N TRP A 67 7.21 -12.34 -28.63
CA TRP A 67 7.13 -11.52 -27.43
C TRP A 67 5.73 -10.93 -27.22
N ASN A 68 5.29 -10.90 -25.97
CA ASN A 68 4.16 -10.11 -25.56
C ASN A 68 4.62 -8.66 -25.37
N TRP A 69 4.21 -7.75 -26.26
CA TRP A 69 4.63 -6.35 -26.19
C TRP A 69 3.76 -5.51 -25.25
N ASP A 70 2.46 -5.81 -25.21
CA ASP A 70 1.41 -4.94 -24.68
C ASP A 70 0.84 -5.40 -23.32
N GLY A 71 0.87 -6.70 -23.03
CA GLY A 71 0.19 -7.28 -21.88
C GLY A 71 0.69 -6.76 -20.53
N PHE A 72 -0.05 -7.10 -19.47
CA PHE A 72 0.35 -6.76 -18.10
C PHE A 72 1.73 -7.35 -17.74
N LEU A 73 2.08 -8.48 -18.36
CA LEU A 73 3.38 -9.15 -18.25
C LEU A 73 4.22 -8.96 -19.54
N GLY A 74 3.98 -7.88 -20.27
CA GLY A 74 4.61 -7.60 -21.55
C GLY A 74 5.92 -6.81 -21.45
N LEU A 75 6.69 -6.82 -22.53
CA LEU A 75 7.98 -6.14 -22.66
C LEU A 75 7.91 -4.64 -22.31
N SER A 76 6.80 -3.96 -22.58
CA SER A 76 6.66 -2.51 -22.29
C SER A 76 6.80 -2.18 -20.79
N GLN A 77 6.49 -3.13 -19.90
CA GLN A 77 6.64 -2.95 -18.45
C GLN A 77 7.97 -3.46 -17.91
N ASN A 78 8.72 -4.22 -18.70
CA ASN A 78 9.94 -4.86 -18.24
C ASN A 78 11.04 -3.80 -18.01
N GLU A 79 11.48 -3.68 -16.76
CA GLU A 79 12.46 -2.69 -16.32
C GLU A 79 13.92 -3.13 -16.59
N THR A 80 14.16 -4.36 -17.07
CA THR A 80 15.52 -4.91 -17.31
C THR A 80 15.91 -5.02 -18.79
N LEU A 81 15.03 -4.62 -19.71
CA LEU A 81 15.39 -4.54 -21.12
C LEU A 81 16.55 -3.54 -21.34
N PRO A 82 17.37 -3.74 -22.39
CA PRO A 82 18.43 -2.81 -22.78
C PRO A 82 17.83 -1.56 -23.42
N TRP A 83 17.10 -0.76 -22.63
CA TRP A 83 16.38 0.40 -23.10
C TRP A 83 17.33 1.42 -23.74
N SER A 84 17.05 1.72 -25.00
CA SER A 84 17.71 2.76 -25.77
C SER A 84 16.66 3.49 -26.59
N GLU A 85 16.90 4.76 -26.92
CA GLU A 85 16.00 5.50 -27.82
C GLU A 85 15.84 4.78 -29.17
N LYS A 86 16.90 4.11 -29.64
CA LYS A 86 16.86 3.31 -30.87
C LYS A 86 15.92 2.11 -30.75
N LEU A 87 15.97 1.39 -29.63
CA LEU A 87 15.07 0.26 -29.37
C LEU A 87 13.61 0.72 -29.29
N ILE A 88 13.37 1.85 -28.61
CA ILE A 88 12.03 2.45 -28.51
C ILE A 88 11.53 2.85 -29.91
N ALA A 89 12.34 3.56 -30.69
CA ALA A 89 11.99 4.01 -32.04
C ALA A 89 11.71 2.83 -32.99
N ARG A 90 12.56 1.79 -32.95
CA ARG A 90 12.49 0.64 -33.85
C ARG A 90 11.16 -0.10 -33.76
N TYR A 91 10.60 -0.20 -32.56
CA TYR A 91 9.36 -0.92 -32.29
C TYR A 91 8.25 -0.01 -31.77
N ALA A 92 8.28 1.27 -32.16
CA ALA A 92 7.36 2.31 -31.68
C ALA A 92 5.87 1.94 -31.81
N ASP A 93 5.49 1.14 -32.81
CA ASP A 93 4.10 0.74 -33.02
C ASP A 93 3.71 -0.56 -32.29
N ARG A 94 4.68 -1.27 -31.69
CA ARG A 94 4.43 -2.46 -30.88
C ARG A 94 4.36 -2.15 -29.38
N TRP A 95 5.09 -1.13 -28.94
CA TRP A 95 5.09 -0.73 -27.54
C TRP A 95 3.72 -0.23 -27.08
N ASN A 96 3.34 -0.64 -25.87
CA ASN A 96 2.30 0.03 -25.14
C ASN A 96 2.86 1.29 -24.50
N TRP A 97 2.53 2.44 -25.07
CA TRP A 97 3.04 3.73 -24.61
C TRP A 97 2.53 4.13 -23.23
N ARG A 98 1.38 3.63 -22.79
CA ARG A 98 0.91 3.81 -21.41
C ARG A 98 1.81 3.06 -20.44
N HIS A 99 2.22 1.84 -20.76
CA HIS A 99 3.17 1.06 -19.97
C HIS A 99 4.58 1.68 -19.98
N LEU A 100 5.07 2.10 -21.15
CA LEU A 100 6.34 2.81 -21.23
C LEU A 100 6.33 4.12 -20.41
N SER A 101 5.19 4.84 -20.35
CA SER A 101 5.11 6.12 -19.62
C SER A 101 5.38 5.99 -18.12
N PHE A 102 5.09 4.85 -17.49
CA PHE A 102 5.40 4.63 -16.07
C PHE A 102 6.67 3.80 -15.82
N ASN A 103 7.25 3.22 -16.87
CA ASN A 103 8.47 2.41 -16.75
C ASN A 103 9.66 3.32 -16.38
N LYS A 104 10.30 3.02 -15.25
CA LYS A 104 11.34 3.87 -14.66
C LYS A 104 12.72 3.65 -15.27
N SER A 105 12.91 2.54 -16.00
CA SER A 105 14.20 2.14 -16.58
C SER A 105 14.45 2.69 -17.98
N LEU A 106 13.49 3.40 -18.57
CA LEU A 106 13.73 4.11 -19.82
C LEU A 106 14.82 5.19 -19.62
N PRO A 107 15.60 5.52 -20.67
CA PRO A 107 16.60 6.58 -20.63
C PRO A 107 15.93 7.96 -20.69
N TRP A 108 15.15 8.29 -19.67
CA TRP A 108 14.36 9.52 -19.60
C TRP A 108 15.24 10.75 -19.75
N SER A 109 14.89 11.58 -20.73
CA SER A 109 15.51 12.86 -21.02
C SER A 109 14.48 13.75 -21.70
N GLU A 110 14.67 15.07 -21.69
CA GLU A 110 13.76 15.96 -22.43
C GLU A 110 13.72 15.62 -23.93
N ALA A 111 14.85 15.22 -24.51
CA ALA A 111 14.95 14.81 -25.91
C ALA A 111 14.11 13.56 -26.21
N LEU A 112 14.13 12.55 -25.32
CA LEU A 112 13.28 11.36 -25.46
C LEU A 112 11.79 11.73 -25.35
N ILE A 113 11.44 12.61 -24.42
CA ILE A 113 10.06 13.10 -24.25
C ILE A 113 9.60 13.85 -25.50
N ASP A 114 10.45 14.73 -26.05
CA ASP A 114 10.19 15.50 -27.27
C ASP A 114 9.92 14.58 -28.46
N HIS A 115 10.83 13.64 -28.71
CA HIS A 115 10.80 12.77 -29.88
C HIS A 115 9.48 11.99 -29.95
N PHE A 116 8.97 11.53 -28.80
CA PHE A 116 7.73 10.73 -28.74
C PHE A 116 6.57 11.47 -28.05
N SER A 117 6.57 12.80 -28.09
CA SER A 117 5.60 13.65 -27.37
C SER A 117 4.13 13.34 -27.70
N ASP A 118 3.84 12.86 -28.91
CA ASP A 118 2.49 12.47 -29.36
C ASP A 118 2.07 11.06 -28.93
N ARG A 119 3.01 10.25 -28.45
CA ARG A 119 2.75 8.85 -28.07
C ARG A 119 2.67 8.65 -26.56
N TRP A 120 3.36 9.48 -25.78
CA TRP A 120 3.32 9.37 -24.32
C TRP A 120 1.92 9.50 -23.73
N GLY A 121 1.63 8.65 -22.74
CA GLY A 121 0.47 8.80 -21.89
C GLY A 121 0.72 9.89 -20.85
N TRP A 122 0.41 11.16 -21.18
CA TRP A 122 0.70 12.32 -20.33
C TRP A 122 0.10 12.25 -18.91
N SER A 123 -1.05 11.59 -18.74
CA SER A 123 -1.64 11.33 -17.41
C SER A 123 -0.88 10.27 -16.59
N TRP A 124 -0.08 9.42 -17.25
CA TRP A 124 0.70 8.33 -16.64
C TRP A 124 2.13 8.73 -16.32
N LEU A 125 2.69 9.65 -17.12
CA LEU A 125 4.00 10.24 -16.88
C LEU A 125 4.09 10.85 -15.47
N CYS A 126 3.02 11.47 -14.95
CA CYS A 126 3.03 12.05 -13.60
C CYS A 126 3.34 11.03 -12.48
N LEU A 127 3.12 9.73 -12.68
CA LEU A 127 3.43 8.70 -11.68
C LEU A 127 4.91 8.28 -11.74
N ASN A 128 5.64 8.69 -12.77
CA ASN A 128 7.01 8.28 -13.02
C ASN A 128 8.01 9.23 -12.33
N LYS A 129 8.61 8.75 -11.25
CA LYS A 129 9.64 9.49 -10.51
C LYS A 129 10.97 9.60 -11.25
N ALA A 130 11.19 8.82 -12.32
CA ALA A 130 12.43 8.80 -13.09
C ALA A 130 12.50 9.88 -14.19
N LEU A 131 11.39 10.59 -14.44
CA LEU A 131 11.38 11.72 -15.37
C LEU A 131 12.32 12.84 -14.89
N PRO A 132 12.92 13.61 -15.81
CA PRO A 132 13.75 14.77 -15.49
C PRO A 132 12.86 15.97 -15.09
N TRP A 133 12.12 15.83 -13.99
CA TRP A 133 11.16 16.81 -13.54
C TRP A 133 11.83 18.17 -13.27
N SER A 134 11.32 19.19 -13.93
CA SER A 134 11.76 20.58 -13.78
C SER A 134 10.60 21.52 -14.10
N GLU A 135 10.63 22.76 -13.58
CA GLU A 135 9.64 23.76 -13.97
C GLU A 135 9.68 24.05 -15.48
N ALA A 136 10.84 23.90 -16.12
CA ALA A 136 11.01 24.05 -17.56
C ALA A 136 10.26 22.95 -18.33
N LEU A 137 10.38 21.68 -17.90
CA LEU A 137 9.64 20.56 -18.48
C LEU A 137 8.12 20.75 -18.36
N ILE A 138 7.66 21.18 -17.18
CA ILE A 138 6.23 21.46 -16.94
C ILE A 138 5.75 22.58 -17.87
N ALA A 139 6.52 23.67 -17.98
CA ALA A 139 6.18 24.82 -18.81
C ALA A 139 6.16 24.47 -20.31
N ARG A 140 7.14 23.71 -20.79
CA ARG A 140 7.27 23.31 -22.19
C ARG A 140 6.05 22.54 -22.69
N TYR A 141 5.49 21.70 -21.83
CA TYR A 141 4.36 20.83 -22.17
C TYR A 141 3.06 21.18 -21.43
N ALA A 142 2.91 22.43 -20.99
CA ALA A 142 1.78 22.90 -20.20
C ALA A 142 0.39 22.59 -20.82
N THR A 143 0.30 22.44 -22.14
CA THR A 143 -0.95 22.11 -22.85
C THR A 143 -1.17 20.61 -23.03
N ARG A 144 -0.14 19.78 -22.86
CA ARG A 144 -0.24 18.31 -22.98
C ARG A 144 -0.47 17.63 -21.65
N TRP A 145 0.00 18.23 -20.55
CA TRP A 145 -0.21 17.71 -19.22
C TRP A 145 -1.69 17.62 -18.86
N ASP A 146 -2.09 16.48 -18.32
CA ASP A 146 -3.33 16.37 -17.56
C ASP A 146 -3.12 16.98 -16.17
N TRP A 147 -3.63 18.20 -15.98
CA TRP A 147 -3.36 18.97 -14.77
C TRP A 147 -3.95 18.34 -13.50
N LYS A 148 -5.01 17.55 -13.65
CA LYS A 148 -5.61 16.78 -12.57
C LYS A 148 -4.63 15.69 -12.08
N SER A 149 -4.06 14.91 -13.00
CA SER A 149 -2.99 13.94 -12.73
C SER A 149 -1.71 14.60 -12.20
N LEU A 150 -1.34 15.79 -12.69
CA LEU A 150 -0.19 16.51 -12.13
C LEU A 150 -0.44 17.01 -10.71
N SER A 151 -1.66 17.43 -10.36
CA SER A 151 -1.99 17.88 -9.00
C SER A 151 -1.79 16.81 -7.94
N CYS A 152 -1.94 15.53 -8.27
CA CYS A 152 -1.64 14.41 -7.36
C CYS A 152 -0.22 13.87 -7.49
N CYS A 153 0.63 14.48 -8.32
CA CYS A 153 1.98 14.02 -8.55
C CYS A 153 2.88 14.32 -7.34
N ILE A 154 3.48 13.26 -6.80
CA ILE A 154 4.43 13.36 -5.68
C ILE A 154 5.87 13.65 -6.13
N ALA A 155 6.15 13.58 -7.44
CA ALA A 155 7.49 13.71 -8.02
C ALA A 155 7.80 15.10 -8.56
N LEU A 156 6.82 16.01 -8.60
CA LEU A 156 7.05 17.37 -9.08
C LEU A 156 7.97 18.15 -8.13
N PRO A 157 8.77 19.10 -8.67
CA PRO A 157 9.57 20.01 -7.88
C PRO A 157 8.67 21.11 -7.33
N TRP A 158 7.81 20.75 -6.38
CA TRP A 158 6.84 21.68 -5.82
C TRP A 158 7.51 22.89 -5.19
N SER A 159 7.08 24.07 -5.62
CA SER A 159 7.50 25.37 -5.08
C SER A 159 6.26 26.27 -5.00
N GLU A 160 6.24 27.23 -4.08
CA GLU A 160 5.13 28.21 -4.04
C GLU A 160 5.03 28.98 -5.37
N ALA A 161 6.16 29.20 -6.06
CA ALA A 161 6.21 29.83 -7.37
C ALA A 161 5.53 28.98 -8.46
N LEU A 162 5.78 27.66 -8.48
CA LEU A 162 5.15 26.72 -9.40
C LEU A 162 3.63 26.64 -9.16
N ILE A 163 3.21 26.57 -7.89
CA ILE A 163 1.79 26.59 -7.52
C ILE A 163 1.15 27.89 -8.01
N ALA A 164 1.76 29.04 -7.73
CA ALA A 164 1.23 30.34 -8.13
C ALA A 164 1.16 30.52 -9.65
N ARG A 165 2.19 30.08 -10.39
CA ARG A 165 2.28 30.21 -11.85
C ARG A 165 1.13 29.53 -12.58
N TYR A 166 0.65 28.40 -12.05
CA TYR A 166 -0.42 27.61 -12.66
C TYR A 166 -1.65 27.46 -11.77
N ALA A 167 -1.89 28.43 -10.89
CA ALA A 167 -2.97 28.41 -9.89
C ALA A 167 -4.35 28.09 -10.49
N ASP A 168 -4.63 28.54 -11.72
CA ASP A 168 -5.92 28.31 -12.40
C ASP A 168 -6.00 27.00 -13.17
N ARG A 169 -4.89 26.26 -13.28
CA ARG A 169 -4.85 24.96 -13.96
C ARG A 169 -4.86 23.79 -12.99
N TRP A 170 -4.33 23.98 -11.78
CA TRP A 170 -4.31 22.95 -10.76
C TRP A 170 -5.73 22.52 -10.34
N ASP A 171 -5.91 21.21 -10.14
CA ASP A 171 -7.05 20.68 -9.41
C ASP A 171 -6.78 20.81 -7.90
N TRP A 172 -7.40 21.82 -7.29
CA TRP A 172 -7.21 22.13 -5.87
C TRP A 172 -7.71 21.04 -4.94
N GLY A 173 -8.65 20.19 -5.38
CA GLY A 173 -9.08 19.03 -4.62
C GLY A 173 -7.95 18.02 -4.44
N TYR A 174 -7.22 17.71 -5.51
CA TYR A 174 -6.03 16.84 -5.41
C TYR A 174 -4.86 17.52 -4.72
N LEU A 175 -4.63 18.81 -4.96
CA LEU A 175 -3.56 19.52 -4.25
C LEU A 175 -3.78 19.53 -2.74
N SER A 176 -5.04 19.66 -2.28
CA SER A 176 -5.35 19.69 -0.84
C SER A 176 -4.95 18.41 -0.11
N GLY A 177 -5.09 17.25 -0.78
CA GLY A 177 -4.65 15.96 -0.25
C GLY A 177 -3.20 15.60 -0.61
N ASN A 178 -2.44 16.49 -1.26
CA ASN A 178 -1.07 16.22 -1.66
C ASN A 178 -0.10 16.55 -0.51
N GLU A 179 0.46 15.50 0.09
CA GLU A 179 1.39 15.61 1.21
C GLU A 179 2.79 16.12 0.81
N THR A 180 3.12 16.20 -0.49
CA THR A 180 4.44 16.64 -0.94
C THR A 180 4.54 18.12 -1.32
N LEU A 181 3.46 18.89 -1.14
CA LEU A 181 3.52 20.34 -1.33
C LEU A 181 4.40 21.01 -0.25
N PRO A 182 5.01 22.18 -0.54
CA PRO A 182 5.74 22.97 0.45
C PRO A 182 4.75 23.67 1.38
N TRP A 183 4.06 22.91 2.23
CA TRP A 183 3.03 23.43 3.12
C TRP A 183 3.61 24.45 4.09
N SER A 184 2.98 25.62 4.11
CA SER A 184 3.26 26.73 5.02
C SER A 184 1.93 27.38 5.40
N GLU A 185 1.84 27.99 6.59
CA GLU A 185 0.62 28.74 6.94
C GLU A 185 0.33 29.87 5.94
N ALA A 186 1.37 30.47 5.35
CA ALA A 186 1.25 31.49 4.32
C ALA A 186 0.63 30.92 3.03
N LEU A 187 1.02 29.73 2.60
CA LEU A 187 0.44 29.05 1.43
C LEU A 187 -1.03 28.69 1.67
N ILE A 188 -1.35 28.18 2.86
CA ILE A 188 -2.74 27.86 3.25
C ILE A 188 -3.59 29.14 3.23
N MET A 189 -3.10 30.21 3.86
CA MET A 189 -3.79 31.50 3.91
C MET A 189 -3.98 32.12 2.53
N ARG A 190 -2.97 32.08 1.67
CA ARG A 190 -3.01 32.70 0.34
C ARG A 190 -4.10 32.14 -0.55
N TYR A 191 -4.41 30.85 -0.42
CA TYR A 191 -5.38 30.14 -1.26
C TYR A 191 -6.52 29.51 -0.45
N SER A 192 -6.85 30.09 0.70
CA SER A 192 -7.85 29.57 1.64
C SER A 192 -9.21 29.24 0.99
N ASP A 193 -9.62 30.02 -0.01
CA ASP A 193 -10.88 29.83 -0.75
C ASP A 193 -10.81 28.83 -1.91
N ARG A 194 -9.60 28.39 -2.28
CA ARG A 194 -9.40 27.38 -3.33
C ARG A 194 -9.20 25.99 -2.75
N TRP A 195 -8.61 25.90 -1.55
CA TRP A 195 -8.42 24.62 -0.88
C TRP A 195 -9.73 23.90 -0.61
N HIS A 196 -9.71 22.59 -0.78
CA HIS A 196 -10.78 21.70 -0.35
C HIS A 196 -10.48 21.25 1.07
N TRP A 197 -11.30 21.69 2.03
CA TRP A 197 -11.03 21.48 3.45
C TRP A 197 -11.41 20.08 3.94
N GLY A 198 -12.40 19.43 3.30
CA GLY A 198 -12.85 18.06 3.57
C GLY A 198 -14.30 17.82 3.13
N GLY A 199 -14.83 16.61 3.30
CA GLY A 199 -16.28 16.32 3.30
C GLY A 199 -17.05 16.32 1.98
N GLY A 200 -16.43 16.60 0.83
CA GLY A 200 -17.16 16.81 -0.45
C GLY A 200 -16.55 16.20 -1.72
N GLY A 201 -15.45 15.44 -1.62
CA GLY A 201 -14.70 14.95 -2.78
C GLY A 201 -15.35 13.78 -3.55
N ARG A 202 -14.99 13.61 -4.83
CA ARG A 202 -15.44 12.48 -5.67
C ARG A 202 -14.71 11.16 -5.40
N ASN A 203 -13.56 11.23 -4.73
CA ASN A 203 -12.73 10.08 -4.34
C ASN A 203 -12.12 10.31 -2.95
N THR A 204 -11.49 9.30 -2.35
CA THR A 204 -10.99 9.34 -0.97
C THR A 204 -10.00 10.48 -0.71
N ILE A 205 -9.02 10.70 -1.59
CA ILE A 205 -8.00 11.75 -1.43
C ILE A 205 -8.66 13.14 -1.42
N GLN A 206 -9.56 13.39 -2.38
CA GLN A 206 -10.30 14.65 -2.42
C GLN A 206 -11.25 14.81 -1.24
N LYS A 207 -11.87 13.72 -0.77
CA LYS A 207 -12.79 13.76 0.38
C LYS A 207 -12.07 14.19 1.66
N MET A 208 -10.86 13.67 1.89
CA MET A 208 -10.04 14.02 3.05
C MET A 208 -9.64 15.50 3.06
N GLY A 209 -9.33 16.07 1.90
CA GLY A 209 -8.96 17.48 1.77
C GLY A 209 -7.78 17.87 2.68
N LEU A 210 -7.76 19.13 3.13
CA LEU A 210 -6.78 19.61 4.10
C LEU A 210 -6.94 18.96 5.48
N SER A 211 -8.16 18.68 5.95
CA SER A 211 -8.40 18.08 7.27
C SER A 211 -7.70 16.73 7.47
N GLY A 212 -7.70 15.88 6.44
CA GLY A 212 -7.03 14.58 6.49
C GLY A 212 -5.55 14.61 6.08
N ASN A 213 -4.99 15.78 5.72
CA ASN A 213 -3.62 15.88 5.24
C ASN A 213 -2.64 15.82 6.42
N LYS A 214 -1.73 14.83 6.39
CA LYS A 214 -0.76 14.59 7.47
C LYS A 214 0.50 15.46 7.41
N SER A 215 0.64 16.27 6.36
CA SER A 215 1.85 17.09 6.10
C SER A 215 1.63 18.60 6.25
N LEU A 216 0.45 19.04 6.71
CA LEU A 216 0.27 20.46 7.04
C LEU A 216 1.10 20.86 8.26
N PRO A 217 1.49 22.15 8.37
CA PRO A 217 2.13 22.70 9.57
C PRO A 217 1.11 22.86 10.69
N TRP A 218 0.61 21.75 11.23
CA TRP A 218 -0.44 21.77 12.23
C TRP A 218 0.00 22.50 13.50
N SER A 219 -0.84 23.46 13.90
CA SER A 219 -0.72 24.22 15.14
C SER A 219 -2.12 24.48 15.68
N GLU A 220 -2.27 24.64 17.01
CA GLU A 220 -3.58 25.00 17.58
C GLU A 220 -4.11 26.32 16.98
N ALA A 221 -3.21 27.26 16.65
CA ALA A 221 -3.55 28.51 15.98
C ALA A 221 -4.10 28.30 14.55
N LEU A 222 -3.54 27.36 13.78
CA LEU A 222 -4.04 27.01 12.45
C LEU A 222 -5.42 26.36 12.53
N ILE A 223 -5.64 25.48 13.52
CA ILE A 223 -6.94 24.85 13.78
C ILE A 223 -7.98 25.93 14.11
N GLU A 224 -7.70 26.79 15.08
CA GLU A 224 -8.61 27.86 15.53
C GLU A 224 -8.95 28.84 14.40
N ARG A 225 -7.96 29.24 13.60
CA ARG A 225 -8.14 30.21 12.52
C ARG A 225 -9.20 29.77 11.49
N TYR A 226 -9.32 28.48 11.25
CA TYR A 226 -10.21 27.90 10.25
C TYR A 226 -11.21 26.90 10.86
N VAL A 227 -11.55 27.10 12.14
CA VAL A 227 -12.40 26.23 12.96
C VAL A 227 -13.69 25.76 12.25
N ASP A 228 -14.31 26.63 11.45
CA ASP A 228 -15.57 26.33 10.75
C ASP A 228 -15.39 25.84 9.31
N ARG A 229 -14.15 25.78 8.81
CA ARG A 229 -13.84 25.21 7.49
C ARG A 229 -13.37 23.77 7.58
N TRP A 230 -12.75 23.39 8.69
CA TRP A 230 -12.29 22.02 8.88
C TRP A 230 -13.46 21.02 8.85
N ASP A 231 -13.24 19.92 8.15
CA ASP A 231 -14.00 18.70 8.36
C ASP A 231 -13.48 18.02 9.63
N TRP A 232 -14.31 17.99 10.66
CA TRP A 232 -13.96 17.48 11.98
C TRP A 232 -13.92 15.96 12.05
N ASP A 233 -14.61 15.25 11.15
CA ASP A 233 -14.51 13.78 11.05
C ASP A 233 -13.09 13.40 10.62
N TYR A 234 -12.58 14.06 9.58
CA TYR A 234 -11.22 13.82 9.09
C TYR A 234 -10.13 14.35 10.04
N LEU A 235 -10.34 15.49 10.70
CA LEU A 235 -9.40 15.95 11.73
C LEU A 235 -9.33 14.97 12.91
N SER A 236 -10.46 14.41 13.34
CA SER A 236 -10.50 13.44 14.44
C SER A 236 -9.69 12.18 14.15
N GLY A 237 -9.61 11.75 12.89
CA GLY A 237 -8.76 10.62 12.47
C GLY A 237 -7.30 11.01 12.17
N ASN A 238 -6.95 12.29 12.24
CA ASN A 238 -5.62 12.76 11.87
C ASN A 238 -4.62 12.59 13.04
N GLU A 239 -3.72 11.62 12.89
CA GLU A 239 -2.71 11.27 13.90
C GLU A 239 -1.59 12.31 14.03
N THR A 240 -1.50 13.29 13.12
CA THR A 240 -0.40 14.27 13.09
C THR A 240 -0.74 15.63 13.68
N LEU A 241 -1.97 15.81 14.16
CA LEU A 241 -2.35 17.03 14.88
C LEU A 241 -1.52 17.18 16.17
N PRO A 242 -1.31 18.42 16.66
CA PRO A 242 -0.62 18.69 17.92
C PRO A 242 -1.52 18.35 19.10
N TRP A 243 -1.82 17.06 19.28
CA TRP A 243 -2.77 16.62 20.27
C TRP A 243 -2.31 16.98 21.68
N SER A 244 -3.20 17.65 22.40
CA SER A 244 -3.05 18.02 23.81
C SER A 244 -4.38 17.81 24.53
N GLU A 245 -4.36 17.58 25.84
CA GLU A 245 -5.61 17.51 26.60
C GLU A 245 -6.42 18.81 26.49
N ALA A 246 -5.73 19.96 26.37
CA ALA A 246 -6.34 21.26 26.18
C ALA A 246 -7.07 21.35 24.83
N LEU A 247 -6.45 20.92 23.74
CA LEU A 247 -7.06 20.89 22.40
C LEU A 247 -8.27 19.95 22.34
N ILE A 248 -8.16 18.77 22.95
CA ILE A 248 -9.26 17.80 23.04
C ILE A 248 -10.44 18.41 23.79
N LEU A 249 -10.18 19.03 24.95
CA LEU A 249 -11.21 19.65 25.77
C LEU A 249 -11.85 20.85 25.08
N HIS A 250 -11.05 21.71 24.44
CA HIS A 250 -11.52 22.96 23.86
C HIS A 250 -12.57 22.73 22.76
N TYR A 251 -12.40 21.67 21.95
CA TYR A 251 -13.36 21.29 20.90
C TYR A 251 -14.08 19.97 21.16
N SER A 252 -14.31 19.61 22.43
CA SER A 252 -14.86 18.30 22.82
C SER A 252 -16.11 17.88 22.06
N ASP A 253 -16.97 18.85 21.70
CA ASP A 253 -18.24 18.63 21.01
C ASP A 253 -18.15 18.63 19.48
N ARG A 254 -17.00 18.96 18.91
CA ARG A 254 -16.77 18.88 17.46
C ARG A 254 -16.07 17.61 17.04
N TRP A 255 -15.27 17.01 17.92
CA TRP A 255 -14.56 15.78 17.61
C TRP A 255 -15.52 14.61 17.37
N SER A 256 -15.20 13.82 16.36
CA SER A 256 -15.81 12.54 16.11
C SER A 256 -15.08 11.44 16.85
N TRP A 257 -15.84 10.65 17.61
CA TRP A 257 -15.29 9.67 18.55
C TRP A 257 -15.32 8.23 18.01
N GLY A 258 -16.14 7.97 16.99
CA GLY A 258 -16.40 6.63 16.46
C GLY A 258 -15.33 6.07 15.52
N GLN A 259 -15.74 5.15 14.65
CA GLN A 259 -14.90 4.34 13.74
C GLN A 259 -13.84 5.10 12.94
N TYR A 260 -14.08 6.33 12.53
CA TYR A 260 -13.12 7.10 11.72
C TYR A 260 -12.44 8.23 12.50
N GLY A 261 -12.70 8.33 13.81
CA GLY A 261 -12.22 9.40 14.67
C GLY A 261 -11.38 8.91 15.84
N PHE A 262 -11.62 9.47 17.03
CA PHE A 262 -10.72 9.33 18.17
C PHE A 262 -10.48 7.87 18.62
N SER A 263 -11.49 7.00 18.64
CA SER A 263 -11.31 5.62 19.12
C SER A 263 -10.26 4.83 18.33
N ARG A 264 -10.06 5.12 17.03
CA ARG A 264 -9.00 4.50 16.21
C ARG A 264 -7.72 5.32 16.12
N ASN A 265 -7.73 6.58 16.57
CA ASN A 265 -6.61 7.50 16.39
C ASN A 265 -5.43 7.07 17.28
N GLN A 266 -4.28 6.82 16.65
CA GLN A 266 -3.07 6.39 17.35
C GLN A 266 -2.19 7.55 17.83
N GLY A 267 -2.46 8.78 17.38
CA GLY A 267 -1.71 9.98 17.73
C GLY A 267 -2.20 10.72 18.98
N LEU A 268 -3.32 10.29 19.59
CA LEU A 268 -3.83 10.91 20.81
C LEU A 268 -2.88 10.71 22.00
N PRO A 269 -2.84 11.65 22.98
CA PRO A 269 -2.07 11.54 24.21
C PRO A 269 -2.78 10.57 25.17
N TRP A 270 -2.79 9.28 24.82
CA TRP A 270 -3.53 8.28 25.56
C TRP A 270 -3.07 8.17 27.01
N SER A 271 -4.04 8.22 27.92
CA SER A 271 -3.87 8.01 29.35
C SER A 271 -5.15 7.38 29.92
N GLU A 272 -5.04 6.71 31.07
CA GLU A 272 -6.23 6.18 31.76
C GLU A 272 -7.24 7.30 32.07
N ALA A 273 -6.74 8.48 32.47
CA ALA A 273 -7.56 9.66 32.76
C ALA A 273 -8.30 10.18 31.52
N LEU A 274 -7.67 10.15 30.33
CA LEU A 274 -8.33 10.55 29.08
C LEU A 274 -9.46 9.57 28.72
N ILE A 275 -9.22 8.27 28.89
CA ILE A 275 -10.22 7.23 28.64
C ILE A 275 -11.39 7.40 29.61
N GLU A 276 -11.12 7.53 30.91
CA GLU A 276 -12.13 7.71 31.96
C GLU A 276 -12.98 8.96 31.77
N ARG A 277 -12.34 10.10 31.45
CA ARG A 277 -13.03 11.39 31.27
C ARG A 277 -14.11 11.34 30.19
N TYR A 278 -13.91 10.54 29.15
CA TYR A 278 -14.82 10.46 28.00
C TYR A 278 -15.39 9.04 27.79
N VAL A 279 -15.52 8.27 28.89
CA VAL A 279 -15.97 6.87 28.90
C VAL A 279 -17.20 6.61 28.01
N ASP A 280 -18.16 7.52 28.02
CA ASP A 280 -19.43 7.39 27.29
C ASP A 280 -19.35 7.81 25.81
N ARG A 281 -18.26 8.48 25.40
CA ARG A 281 -18.07 8.93 24.01
C ARG A 281 -17.27 7.94 23.18
N TRP A 282 -16.44 7.12 23.82
CA TRP A 282 -15.62 6.14 23.12
C TRP A 282 -16.46 5.07 22.43
N ASP A 283 -16.16 4.81 21.17
CA ASP A 283 -16.51 3.53 20.55
C ASP A 283 -15.55 2.45 21.08
N TRP A 284 -16.04 1.67 22.03
CA TRP A 284 -15.28 0.62 22.71
C TRP A 284 -14.87 -0.55 21.80
N TYR A 285 -15.57 -0.76 20.68
CA TYR A 285 -15.18 -1.78 19.72
C TYR A 285 -13.91 -1.39 18.97
N GLU A 286 -13.84 -0.13 18.56
CA GLU A 286 -12.70 0.44 17.88
C GLU A 286 -11.54 0.69 18.85
N LEU A 287 -11.84 1.15 20.06
CA LEU A 287 -10.85 1.32 21.13
C LEU A 287 -10.20 -0.02 21.49
N SER A 288 -10.96 -1.12 21.63
CA SER A 288 -10.40 -2.46 21.84
C SER A 288 -9.47 -2.94 20.72
N SER A 289 -9.60 -2.39 19.51
CA SER A 289 -8.72 -2.74 18.38
C SER A 289 -7.54 -1.78 18.25
N ASN A 290 -7.50 -0.70 19.03
CA ASN A 290 -6.48 0.32 18.96
C ASN A 290 -5.17 -0.19 19.58
N THR A 291 -4.07 -0.09 18.83
CA THR A 291 -2.76 -0.59 19.24
C THR A 291 -1.93 0.45 20.00
N ALA A 292 -2.43 1.67 20.17
CA ALA A 292 -1.74 2.78 20.82
C ALA A 292 -2.15 2.98 22.29
N LEU A 293 -3.05 2.16 22.83
CA LEU A 293 -3.51 2.33 24.21
C LEU A 293 -2.42 1.99 25.25
N PRO A 294 -2.36 2.73 26.37
CA PRO A 294 -1.39 2.51 27.44
C PRO A 294 -1.91 1.40 28.37
N TRP A 295 -1.82 0.15 27.92
CA TRP A 295 -2.35 -0.96 28.69
C TRP A 295 -1.67 -1.10 30.06
N SER A 296 -2.50 -1.23 31.09
CA SER A 296 -2.13 -1.57 32.46
C SER A 296 -3.16 -2.56 33.03
N GLU A 297 -2.80 -3.34 34.06
CA GLU A 297 -3.81 -4.18 34.72
C GLU A 297 -4.97 -3.33 35.26
N ALA A 298 -4.69 -2.12 35.78
CA ALA A 298 -5.71 -1.22 36.29
C ALA A 298 -6.70 -0.79 35.20
N LEU A 299 -6.22 -0.37 34.03
CA LEU A 299 -7.06 0.02 32.90
C LEU A 299 -7.93 -1.15 32.40
N ILE A 300 -7.34 -2.35 32.32
CA ILE A 300 -8.04 -3.56 31.87
C ILE A 300 -9.14 -3.92 32.86
N GLU A 301 -8.84 -3.92 34.16
CA GLU A 301 -9.80 -4.29 35.20
C GLU A 301 -10.89 -3.23 35.38
N HIS A 302 -10.55 -1.95 35.32
CA HIS A 302 -11.50 -0.86 35.51
C HIS A 302 -12.58 -0.82 34.42
N PHE A 303 -12.21 -1.08 33.16
CA PHE A 303 -13.15 -1.08 32.01
C PHE A 303 -13.48 -2.47 31.48
N ALA A 304 -13.32 -3.53 32.29
CA ALA A 304 -13.50 -4.92 31.86
C ALA A 304 -14.86 -5.21 31.18
N ASP A 305 -15.92 -4.50 31.57
CA ASP A 305 -17.28 -4.61 31.00
C ASP A 305 -17.48 -3.90 29.67
N GLN A 306 -16.66 -2.91 29.36
CA GLN A 306 -16.81 -2.10 28.16
C GLN A 306 -15.98 -2.68 27.02
N TRP A 307 -14.80 -3.24 27.34
CA TRP A 307 -13.92 -3.88 26.39
C TRP A 307 -14.62 -4.98 25.58
N LYS A 308 -14.35 -4.99 24.27
CA LYS A 308 -14.75 -6.06 23.36
C LYS A 308 -13.66 -7.12 23.36
N TRP A 309 -13.83 -8.15 24.19
CA TRP A 309 -12.79 -9.15 24.47
C TRP A 309 -12.40 -9.96 23.23
N ASN A 310 -13.35 -10.17 22.31
CA ASN A 310 -13.05 -10.73 21.00
C ASN A 310 -12.09 -9.84 20.20
N ARG A 311 -12.23 -8.51 20.24
CA ARG A 311 -11.31 -7.58 19.56
C ARG A 311 -9.95 -7.54 20.23
N LEU A 312 -9.91 -7.54 21.57
CA LEU A 312 -8.66 -7.64 22.34
C LEU A 312 -7.88 -8.92 22.01
N ALA A 313 -8.57 -10.04 21.75
CA ALA A 313 -7.91 -11.30 21.38
C ALA A 313 -7.09 -11.21 20.07
N TRP A 314 -7.47 -10.29 19.16
CA TRP A 314 -6.72 -10.01 17.93
C TRP A 314 -5.82 -8.78 18.02
N ASN A 315 -5.85 -8.04 19.14
CA ASN A 315 -5.04 -6.85 19.34
C ASN A 315 -3.63 -7.22 19.77
N THR A 316 -2.66 -7.02 18.89
CA THR A 316 -1.25 -7.37 19.11
C THR A 316 -0.55 -6.54 20.20
N SER A 317 -1.12 -5.39 20.59
CA SER A 317 -0.60 -4.56 21.68
C SER A 317 -1.11 -4.97 23.07
N PHE A 318 -2.17 -5.78 23.13
CA PHE A 318 -2.80 -6.12 24.40
C PHE A 318 -1.89 -7.05 25.24
N PRO A 319 -1.62 -6.74 26.51
CA PRO A 319 -0.64 -7.46 27.32
C PRO A 319 -1.24 -8.73 27.93
N TRP A 320 -1.46 -9.75 27.11
CA TRP A 320 -1.95 -11.04 27.59
C TRP A 320 -1.01 -11.65 28.64
N SER A 321 -1.61 -12.14 29.73
CA SER A 321 -0.95 -12.95 30.76
C SER A 321 -1.85 -14.12 31.13
N GLU A 322 -1.27 -15.19 31.67
CA GLU A 322 -2.02 -16.36 32.14
C GLU A 322 -3.15 -15.97 33.10
N ARG A 323 -2.84 -15.08 34.07
CA ARG A 323 -3.81 -14.51 35.01
C ARG A 323 -4.99 -13.81 34.31
N LEU A 324 -4.73 -13.00 33.27
CA LEU A 324 -5.79 -12.32 32.54
C LEU A 324 -6.65 -13.30 31.74
N VAL A 325 -6.03 -14.31 31.13
CA VAL A 325 -6.74 -15.37 30.41
C VAL A 325 -7.64 -16.16 31.35
N GLU A 326 -7.13 -16.61 32.50
CA GLU A 326 -7.92 -17.34 33.50
C GLU A 326 -9.08 -16.50 34.04
N LYS A 327 -8.81 -15.25 34.42
CA LYS A 327 -9.81 -14.34 34.99
C LYS A 327 -10.94 -13.99 34.01
N TYR A 328 -10.61 -13.83 32.73
CA TYR A 328 -11.56 -13.36 31.72
C TYR A 328 -11.92 -14.39 30.64
N TRP A 329 -11.56 -15.66 30.84
CA TRP A 329 -11.85 -16.78 29.93
C TRP A 329 -13.30 -16.77 29.41
N GLY A 330 -14.26 -16.63 30.33
CA GLY A 330 -15.68 -16.63 29.97
C GLY A 330 -16.14 -15.45 29.10
N ARG A 331 -15.43 -14.31 29.13
CA ARG A 331 -15.71 -13.16 28.24
C ARG A 331 -15.11 -13.38 26.86
N ILE A 332 -13.88 -13.89 26.82
CA ILE A 332 -13.16 -14.21 25.58
C ILE A 332 -13.94 -15.25 24.77
N ASP A 333 -14.34 -16.35 25.41
CA ASP A 333 -15.07 -17.45 24.75
C ASP A 333 -16.48 -17.02 24.29
N ARG A 334 -17.23 -16.32 25.15
CA ARG A 334 -18.60 -15.86 24.81
C ARG A 334 -18.61 -14.89 23.63
N ASP A 335 -17.72 -13.91 23.62
CA ASP A 335 -17.70 -12.88 22.58
C ASP A 335 -17.10 -13.42 21.27
N ASN A 336 -16.25 -14.45 21.33
CA ASN A 336 -15.77 -15.19 20.14
C ASN A 336 -16.85 -16.11 19.55
N ASN A 337 -17.65 -16.77 20.38
CA ASN A 337 -18.77 -17.62 19.92
C ASN A 337 -19.96 -16.81 19.36
N ALA A 338 -20.13 -15.54 19.74
CA ALA A 338 -21.16 -14.66 19.19
C ALA A 338 -21.00 -14.39 17.67
N PHE A 339 -19.77 -14.51 17.15
CA PHE A 339 -19.50 -14.38 15.71
C PHE A 339 -19.79 -15.66 14.92
N GLN A 340 -19.85 -16.84 15.57
CA GLN A 340 -20.07 -18.10 14.86
C GLN A 340 -21.53 -18.36 14.42
N VAL A 341 -22.51 -17.57 14.89
CA VAL A 341 -23.92 -17.92 14.67
C VAL A 341 -24.67 -17.03 13.67
N LYS A 342 -24.12 -15.89 13.20
CA LYS A 342 -24.88 -15.05 12.24
C LYS A 342 -24.17 -14.40 11.04
N ASP A 343 -22.85 -14.31 10.94
CA ASP A 343 -22.25 -13.55 9.82
C ASP A 343 -20.85 -14.05 9.38
N ILE A 344 -20.67 -15.37 9.24
CA ILE A 344 -19.45 -15.92 8.61
C ILE A 344 -19.83 -16.89 7.49
N SER A 345 -20.59 -16.39 6.52
CA SER A 345 -20.43 -16.84 5.14
C SER A 345 -19.77 -15.70 4.39
N SER A 346 -18.51 -15.93 3.98
CA SER A 346 -17.61 -15.04 3.24
C SER A 346 -16.76 -14.06 4.08
N GLU A 347 -15.44 -14.24 3.91
CA GLU A 347 -14.32 -13.32 4.19
C GLU A 347 -13.45 -13.55 5.45
N PHE A 348 -12.30 -14.21 5.17
CA PHE A 348 -11.01 -14.34 5.89
C PHE A 348 -10.72 -15.59 6.76
N PRO A 349 -9.45 -16.03 6.78
CA PRO A 349 -9.08 -17.42 6.63
C PRO A 349 -8.94 -18.09 7.98
N ILE A 350 -9.77 -19.12 8.16
CA ILE A 350 -9.45 -20.28 8.97
C ILE A 350 -8.04 -20.74 8.57
N PHE A 351 -7.13 -20.93 9.53
CA PHE A 351 -5.98 -21.82 9.35
C PHE A 351 -6.52 -23.21 9.01
N ARG A 352 -6.75 -23.46 7.72
CA ARG A 352 -6.94 -24.80 7.19
C ARG A 352 -5.57 -25.31 6.83
N CYS A 353 -5.01 -26.14 7.70
CA CYS A 353 -4.15 -27.22 7.24
C CYS A 353 -5.03 -28.14 6.38
N ALA A 354 -5.12 -27.84 5.08
CA ALA A 354 -5.67 -28.74 4.08
C ALA A 354 -4.59 -29.75 3.73
N GLY A 355 -4.53 -30.84 4.50
CA GLY A 355 -3.46 -31.81 4.30
C GLY A 355 -3.46 -33.03 5.20
N GLU A 356 -4.57 -33.43 5.82
CA GLU A 356 -4.86 -34.86 5.87
C GLU A 356 -6.27 -35.04 5.33
N LYS A 357 -6.45 -36.00 4.42
CA LYS A 357 -7.75 -36.66 4.36
C LYS A 357 -7.95 -37.23 5.76
N ASP A 358 -8.75 -36.54 6.57
CA ASP A 358 -9.27 -36.91 7.88
C ASP A 358 -8.43 -37.93 8.64
N LEU A 359 -7.52 -37.49 9.52
CA LEU A 359 -7.00 -38.36 10.56
C LEU A 359 -7.01 -37.69 11.94
N SER A 360 -7.77 -38.36 12.79
CA SER A 360 -7.93 -38.18 14.23
C SER A 360 -6.61 -38.39 14.99
N CYS A 361 -6.35 -37.56 16.00
CA CYS A 361 -5.25 -37.72 16.95
C CYS A 361 -5.35 -39.03 17.75
N PHE A 362 -4.72 -40.11 17.29
CA PHE A 362 -4.28 -41.23 18.13
C PHE A 362 -3.01 -41.85 17.51
N ASN A 363 -1.96 -41.97 18.33
CA ASN A 363 -0.65 -42.61 18.07
C ASN A 363 0.47 -41.75 17.44
N LEU A 364 0.91 -40.69 18.12
CA LEU A 364 2.27 -40.16 17.93
C LEU A 364 3.22 -40.76 18.97
N THR A 365 4.38 -41.20 18.52
CA THR A 365 5.46 -41.69 19.40
C THR A 365 6.20 -40.52 20.04
N ARG A 366 6.87 -40.76 21.18
CA ARG A 366 7.58 -39.72 21.95
C ARG A 366 8.59 -38.93 21.10
N GLN A 367 9.24 -39.59 20.15
CA GLN A 367 10.19 -38.96 19.23
C GLN A 367 9.53 -37.95 18.28
N GLN A 368 8.30 -38.22 17.83
CA GLN A 368 7.54 -37.31 16.95
C GLN A 368 6.99 -36.09 17.71
N VAL A 369 6.77 -36.22 19.02
CA VAL A 369 6.39 -35.09 19.88
C VAL A 369 7.61 -34.20 20.17
N GLU A 370 8.79 -34.79 20.36
CA GLU A 370 10.04 -34.05 20.61
C GLU A 370 10.49 -33.27 19.36
N GLU A 371 10.33 -33.81 18.14
CA GLU A 371 10.63 -33.11 16.88
C GLU A 371 9.69 -31.93 16.57
N LEU A 372 8.40 -32.04 16.94
CA LEU A 372 7.41 -30.96 16.80
C LEU A 372 7.70 -29.78 17.74
N LEU A 373 8.29 -30.05 18.91
CA LEU A 373 8.67 -29.02 19.88
C LEU A 373 9.97 -28.30 19.48
N GLU A 374 10.92 -28.99 18.83
CA GLU A 374 12.13 -28.36 18.29
C GLU A 374 11.84 -27.45 17.08
N TRP A 375 10.86 -27.78 16.24
CA TRP A 375 10.46 -26.95 15.09
C TRP A 375 9.75 -25.64 15.49
N CYS A 376 8.94 -25.66 16.55
CA CYS A 376 8.16 -24.50 17.00
C CYS A 376 8.97 -23.48 17.82
N PHE A 377 10.04 -23.88 18.52
CA PHE A 377 10.72 -23.02 19.50
C PHE A 377 12.22 -22.78 19.29
N GLY A 378 12.85 -23.39 18.28
CA GLY A 378 14.12 -22.91 17.72
C GLY A 378 15.23 -22.57 18.74
N GLN A 379 15.45 -23.40 19.76
CA GLN A 379 16.69 -23.41 20.54
C GLN A 379 17.09 -24.86 20.85
N SER A 380 18.30 -25.26 20.46
CA SER A 380 18.86 -26.54 20.86
C SER A 380 19.07 -26.57 22.38
N LEU A 381 18.47 -27.54 23.08
CA LEU A 381 18.93 -27.94 24.40
C LEU A 381 20.21 -28.77 24.24
N GLY A 382 21.34 -28.08 24.11
CA GLY A 382 22.67 -28.67 24.27
C GLY A 382 23.09 -28.67 25.74
N LYS A 383 23.54 -29.83 26.23
CA LYS A 383 24.45 -29.89 27.39
C LYS A 383 25.76 -29.17 27.09
#